data_AF-A0A2B4S8B4-F1
#
_entry.id   AF-A0A2B4S8B4-F1
#
_cell.length_a   1.000
_cell.length_b   1.000
_cell.length_c   1.000
_cell.angle_alpha   90.00
_cell.angle_beta   90.00
_cell.angle_gamma   90.00
#
_symmetry.space_group_name_H-M   'P 1'
#
loop_
_entity.id
_entity.type
_entity.pdbx_description
1 polymer ?
#
loop_
_entity_poly.entity_id
_entity_poly.type
_entity_poly.pdbx_seq_one_letter_code
_entity_poly.pdbx_strand_id
1 'polypeptide(L)'
;MIHRISAEDLILQRSASQLDDSCSIASSFTLQDRVEAIQQSSEEFHEMVKKEMREKGVDRSQAMDLVRLQRLIDVCDTKENTALYLLQDWNYEPQVCRFLRLLSSSGVNLKDVVDFLHNTPLHIAATKNFISLSKLLIDSYPCMLMAINGQGEMPVETAIRHSQDDVAAFLIRRMDHRRVRNLFKAKKERNAAISLVKLTEEFGMQKTIVALLDCLVSPRWPHPPCLPSDIVPCLSWEHLQDKPTHFHVTYDILESDVNGRFPDDPDYEYTPKSFYYNLTKHFQQNLNKEILNHVVIKLLTKRKWEKYAAFWFRVRFFNYVVFLAVLSASFMSAATSDDPLDYKSSPGRRTTEILVTLMTLWFIADEISELKREPLAYAKDVFNYLDLSGYFLIAATFVFRYLGSDAQWILGSLAIIINFCGIFKYSVGDRYIGLYIKCLGMVIYKDIPRFLVVFTIILVAFSISFFTALKAGDFNLGSALGSEYSLCKEDVGCVMLAGLKTWLEGSSVVRSLSTAGWLGAILAIFFMLSVVIILLNVLIAQLSLTYEMVQEESLLSFSVLRMQSVATIEWQSRFKYWNLRKKYYVPGEIKSREEVEEMMKQYRESTNPTSPRDDEK
;
A
#
# COMPACT_ATOMS: atom_id res chain seq x y z
N MET A 1 22.50 -23.84 -36.36
CA MET A 1 23.45 -24.56 -35.47
C MET A 1 22.78 -24.70 -34.13
N ILE A 2 22.34 -25.93 -33.81
CA ILE A 2 21.56 -26.25 -32.62
C ILE A 2 22.56 -26.47 -31.48
N HIS A 3 22.60 -25.56 -30.52
CA HIS A 3 23.37 -25.75 -29.29
C HIS A 3 22.72 -26.87 -28.47
N ARG A 4 23.42 -28.00 -28.36
CA ARG A 4 23.12 -29.04 -27.36
C ARG A 4 23.50 -28.48 -25.99
N ILE A 5 22.51 -28.33 -25.12
CA ILE A 5 22.72 -28.06 -23.69
C ILE A 5 23.34 -29.31 -23.08
N SER A 6 24.45 -29.14 -22.37
CA SER A 6 25.21 -30.23 -21.73
C SER A 6 24.44 -30.75 -20.51
N ALA A 7 24.52 -32.05 -20.24
CA ALA A 7 23.89 -32.67 -19.07
C ALA A 7 24.44 -32.15 -17.72
N GLU A 8 25.55 -31.42 -17.76
CA GLU A 8 26.18 -30.74 -16.62
C GLU A 8 25.48 -29.41 -16.26
N ASP A 9 24.66 -28.84 -17.15
CA ASP A 9 23.89 -27.62 -16.86
C ASP A 9 22.59 -27.89 -16.06
N LEU A 10 22.28 -29.17 -15.79
CA LEU A 10 21.17 -29.61 -14.93
C LEU A 10 21.61 -29.84 -13.47
N ILE A 11 22.85 -29.49 -13.14
CA ILE A 11 23.34 -29.54 -11.76
C ILE A 11 22.60 -28.48 -10.94
N LEU A 12 21.74 -28.97 -10.05
CA LEU A 12 21.16 -28.24 -8.93
C LEU A 12 22.28 -27.56 -8.12
N GLN A 13 22.63 -26.32 -8.45
CA GLN A 13 23.25 -25.43 -7.49
C GLN A 13 22.17 -25.05 -6.47
N ARG A 14 22.30 -25.57 -5.24
CA ARG A 14 21.61 -24.99 -4.09
C ARG A 14 22.62 -24.26 -3.23
N SER A 15 22.38 -22.97 -3.07
CA SER A 15 23.06 -22.05 -2.18
C SER A 15 22.98 -22.54 -0.74
N ALA A 16 24.10 -22.48 -0.02
CA ALA A 16 24.15 -22.64 1.41
C ALA A 16 23.46 -21.44 2.09
N SER A 17 22.28 -21.64 2.65
CA SER A 17 21.73 -20.72 3.66
C SER A 17 22.23 -21.18 5.02
N GLN A 18 23.14 -20.39 5.61
CA GLN A 18 23.49 -20.47 7.02
C GLN A 18 22.25 -20.17 7.86
N LEU A 19 21.87 -21.12 8.72
CA LEU A 19 21.20 -20.99 10.03
C LEU A 19 20.40 -22.28 10.28
N ASP A 20 21.04 -23.22 10.98
CA ASP A 20 20.50 -23.93 12.15
C ASP A 20 21.21 -25.28 12.35
N ASP A 21 22.36 -25.21 13.00
CA ASP A 21 22.89 -26.32 13.79
C ASP A 21 22.04 -26.46 15.05
N SER A 22 20.89 -27.15 14.96
CA SER A 22 20.35 -27.87 16.11
C SER A 22 19.30 -28.92 15.71
N CYS A 23 19.48 -30.12 16.26
CA CYS A 23 18.64 -31.32 16.17
C CYS A 23 18.77 -32.21 14.92
N SER A 24 19.91 -32.90 14.82
CA SER A 24 20.03 -34.17 14.08
C SER A 24 20.51 -35.29 15.01
N ILE A 25 19.63 -35.80 15.86
CA ILE A 25 19.87 -37.07 16.57
C ILE A 25 18.61 -37.93 16.51
N ALA A 26 18.49 -38.73 15.44
CA ALA A 26 17.93 -40.09 15.47
C ALA A 26 18.13 -40.80 14.11
N SER A 27 18.86 -41.92 14.15
CA SER A 27 19.13 -42.94 13.11
C SER A 27 20.21 -42.64 12.06
N SER A 28 21.09 -43.62 11.90
CA SER A 28 22.35 -43.67 11.15
C SER A 28 22.13 -43.63 9.63
N PHE A 29 21.88 -42.45 9.06
CA PHE A 29 21.76 -42.28 7.63
C PHE A 29 22.68 -41.16 7.15
N THR A 30 23.78 -41.52 6.48
CA THR A 30 24.81 -40.55 6.12
C THR A 30 24.48 -39.86 4.80
N LEU A 31 24.96 -38.62 4.65
CA LEU A 31 24.83 -37.84 3.40
C LEU A 31 25.44 -38.57 2.20
N GLN A 32 26.39 -39.48 2.44
CA GLN A 32 27.00 -40.39 1.48
C GLN A 32 25.97 -41.35 0.88
N ASP A 33 25.16 -41.99 1.73
CA ASP A 33 24.11 -42.94 1.33
C ASP A 33 23.01 -42.24 0.48
N ARG A 34 22.74 -40.96 0.76
CA ARG A 34 21.82 -40.11 -0.02
C ARG A 34 22.31 -39.88 -1.44
N VAL A 35 23.62 -39.70 -1.62
CA VAL A 35 24.24 -39.41 -2.92
C VAL A 35 24.36 -40.68 -3.76
N GLU A 36 24.74 -41.80 -3.15
CA GLU A 36 24.85 -43.10 -3.84
C GLU A 36 23.50 -43.62 -4.34
N ALA A 37 22.42 -43.45 -3.58
CA ALA A 37 21.07 -43.84 -4.01
C ALA A 37 20.55 -43.03 -5.21
N ILE A 38 21.03 -41.78 -5.38
CA ILE A 38 20.59 -40.85 -6.44
C ILE A 38 21.44 -41.00 -7.72
N GLN A 39 22.66 -41.53 -7.61
CA GLN A 39 23.62 -41.56 -8.71
C GLN A 39 23.10 -42.41 -9.88
N GLN A 40 22.92 -41.76 -11.03
CA GLN A 40 22.28 -42.32 -12.23
C GLN A 40 23.17 -43.31 -13.01
N SER A 41 24.38 -43.62 -12.54
CA SER A 41 25.48 -44.09 -13.39
C SER A 41 26.00 -45.50 -13.09
N SER A 42 25.22 -46.39 -12.47
CA SER A 42 25.59 -47.82 -12.43
C SER A 42 24.90 -48.59 -13.56
N GLU A 43 25.62 -49.43 -14.30
CA GLU A 43 25.04 -50.35 -15.29
C GLU A 43 23.90 -51.19 -14.68
N GLU A 44 24.04 -51.52 -13.39
CA GLU A 44 23.01 -52.17 -12.58
C GLU A 44 21.69 -51.41 -12.51
N PHE A 45 21.71 -50.06 -12.46
CA PHE A 45 20.49 -49.26 -12.48
C PHE A 45 19.74 -49.45 -13.79
N HIS A 46 20.45 -49.38 -14.91
CA HIS A 46 19.85 -49.53 -16.23
C HIS A 46 19.34 -50.95 -16.50
N GLU A 47 20.03 -51.98 -15.99
CA GLU A 47 19.54 -53.36 -16.07
C GLU A 47 18.29 -53.57 -15.20
N MET A 48 18.26 -53.04 -13.97
CA MET A 48 17.04 -53.09 -13.14
C MET A 48 15.86 -52.37 -13.79
N VAL A 49 16.08 -51.23 -14.45
CA VAL A 49 15.03 -50.52 -15.19
C VAL A 49 14.53 -51.36 -16.37
N LYS A 50 15.42 -51.96 -17.16
CA LYS A 50 15.02 -52.86 -18.27
C LYS A 50 14.21 -54.05 -17.76
N LYS A 51 14.59 -54.61 -16.61
CA LYS A 51 13.88 -55.73 -15.97
C LYS A 51 12.48 -55.31 -15.54
N GLU A 52 12.34 -54.20 -14.81
CA GLU A 52 11.05 -53.66 -14.39
C GLU A 52 10.13 -53.31 -15.57
N MET A 53 10.69 -52.76 -16.66
CA MET A 53 9.93 -52.52 -17.90
C MET A 53 9.38 -53.82 -18.50
N ARG A 54 10.13 -54.92 -18.45
CA ARG A 54 9.69 -56.23 -18.97
C ARG A 54 8.66 -56.89 -18.07
N GLU A 55 8.83 -56.78 -16.75
CA GLU A 55 7.97 -57.46 -15.77
C GLU A 55 6.62 -56.78 -15.59
N LYS A 56 6.61 -55.44 -15.50
CA LYS A 56 5.37 -54.67 -15.24
C LYS A 56 4.80 -53.98 -16.48
N GLY A 57 5.50 -54.02 -17.62
CA GLY A 57 5.02 -53.44 -18.89
C GLY A 57 4.87 -51.91 -18.86
N VAL A 58 5.68 -51.23 -18.05
CA VAL A 58 5.54 -49.80 -17.75
C VAL A 58 6.48 -48.95 -18.62
N ASP A 59 6.11 -47.70 -18.89
CA ASP A 59 6.97 -46.73 -19.58
C ASP A 59 8.32 -46.55 -18.86
N ARG A 60 9.36 -46.26 -19.65
CA ARG A 60 10.74 -46.15 -19.16
C ARG A 60 10.87 -45.12 -18.03
N SER A 61 10.12 -44.03 -18.11
CA SER A 61 10.13 -42.98 -17.10
C SER A 61 9.60 -43.48 -15.74
N GLN A 62 8.46 -44.17 -15.75
CA GLN A 62 7.85 -44.76 -14.56
C GLN A 62 8.70 -45.92 -14.02
N ALA A 63 9.30 -46.74 -14.87
CA ALA A 63 10.22 -47.80 -14.46
C ALA A 63 11.47 -47.23 -13.78
N MET A 64 12.04 -46.13 -14.29
CA MET A 64 13.13 -45.41 -13.61
C MET A 64 12.72 -44.91 -12.22
N ASP A 65 11.49 -44.43 -12.06
CA ASP A 65 11.01 -43.93 -10.80
C ASP A 65 10.74 -45.04 -9.77
N LEU A 66 10.21 -46.18 -10.23
CA LEU A 66 10.03 -47.36 -9.39
C LEU A 66 11.36 -47.92 -8.90
N VAL A 67 12.37 -48.02 -9.77
CA VAL A 67 13.70 -48.51 -9.38
C VAL A 67 14.37 -47.54 -8.40
N ARG A 68 14.24 -46.23 -8.61
CA ARG A 68 14.73 -45.22 -7.65
C ARG A 68 14.02 -45.34 -6.30
N LEU A 69 12.71 -45.51 -6.31
CA LEU A 69 11.93 -45.67 -5.10
C LEU A 69 12.30 -46.95 -4.36
N GLN A 70 12.50 -48.06 -5.08
CA GLN A 70 12.90 -49.33 -4.49
C GLN A 70 14.26 -49.21 -3.79
N ARG A 71 15.25 -48.61 -4.45
CA ARG A 71 16.55 -48.31 -3.82
C ARG A 71 16.41 -47.46 -2.57
N LEU A 72 15.52 -46.46 -2.59
CA LEU A 72 15.26 -45.62 -1.41
C LEU A 72 14.56 -46.39 -0.28
N ILE A 73 13.70 -47.36 -0.60
CA ILE A 73 13.06 -48.24 0.38
C ILE A 73 14.08 -49.17 1.01
N ASP A 74 14.94 -49.80 0.20
CA ASP A 74 15.98 -50.71 0.66
C ASP A 74 16.97 -50.00 1.61
N VAL A 75 17.15 -48.69 1.42
CA VAL A 75 18.03 -47.84 2.23
C VAL A 75 17.36 -47.31 3.50
N CYS A 76 16.04 -47.04 3.49
CA CYS A 76 15.32 -46.48 4.64
C CYS A 76 14.61 -47.55 5.50
N ASP A 77 14.83 -48.84 5.20
CA ASP A 77 14.22 -50.05 5.75
C ASP A 77 12.69 -50.18 5.59
N THR A 78 11.94 -49.11 5.84
CA THR A 78 10.47 -49.08 5.80
C THR A 78 9.96 -48.06 4.80
N LYS A 79 8.81 -48.36 4.19
CA LYS A 79 8.18 -47.47 3.21
C LYS A 79 7.72 -46.15 3.85
N GLU A 80 7.31 -46.19 5.12
CA GLU A 80 6.92 -45.02 5.91
C GLU A 80 8.12 -44.10 6.17
N ASN A 81 9.28 -44.64 6.54
CA ASN A 81 10.51 -43.85 6.71
C ASN A 81 10.98 -43.25 5.37
N THR A 82 10.88 -44.00 4.27
CA THR A 82 11.14 -43.45 2.93
C THR A 82 10.21 -42.29 2.61
N ALA A 83 8.93 -42.38 2.97
CA ALA A 83 7.97 -41.29 2.79
C ALA A 83 8.35 -40.05 3.61
N LEU A 84 8.74 -40.22 4.87
CA LEU A 84 9.22 -39.13 5.74
C LEU A 84 10.48 -38.46 5.19
N TYR A 85 11.45 -39.26 4.75
CA TYR A 85 12.68 -38.78 4.12
C TYR A 85 12.39 -37.91 2.88
N LEU A 86 11.51 -38.38 2.00
CA LEU A 86 11.08 -37.63 0.82
C LEU A 86 10.32 -36.34 1.16
N LEU A 87 9.65 -36.27 2.32
CA LEU A 87 8.96 -35.06 2.75
C LEU A 87 9.94 -34.06 3.38
N GLN A 88 10.85 -34.52 4.23
CA GLN A 88 11.74 -33.66 5.05
C GLN A 88 12.99 -33.20 4.32
N ASP A 89 13.66 -34.06 3.56
CA ASP A 89 14.97 -33.73 2.97
C ASP A 89 14.87 -33.32 1.50
N TRP A 90 13.89 -33.84 0.77
CA TRP A 90 13.75 -33.56 -0.65
C TRP A 90 13.08 -32.23 -0.92
N ASN A 91 13.69 -31.45 -1.80
CA ASN A 91 13.26 -30.08 -2.05
C ASN A 91 12.53 -29.87 -3.40
N TYR A 92 12.40 -30.91 -4.23
CA TYR A 92 11.76 -30.82 -5.53
C TYR A 92 10.34 -31.41 -5.49
N GLU A 93 9.37 -30.54 -5.27
CA GLU A 93 7.97 -30.89 -5.06
C GLU A 93 7.37 -31.89 -6.09
N PRO A 94 7.57 -31.72 -7.42
CA PRO A 94 6.94 -32.63 -8.39
C PRO A 94 7.42 -34.08 -8.28
N GLN A 95 8.71 -34.30 -7.95
CA GLN A 95 9.22 -35.65 -7.73
C GLN A 95 8.71 -36.23 -6.41
N VAL A 96 8.64 -35.42 -5.35
CA VAL A 96 8.06 -35.84 -4.06
C VAL A 96 6.61 -36.29 -4.27
N CYS A 97 5.80 -35.49 -4.96
CA CYS A 97 4.42 -35.87 -5.29
C CYS A 97 4.34 -37.19 -6.07
N ARG A 98 5.22 -37.39 -7.05
CA ARG A 98 5.24 -38.60 -7.88
C ARG A 98 5.63 -39.84 -7.07
N PHE A 99 6.67 -39.76 -6.24
CA PHE A 99 7.10 -40.87 -5.40
C PHE A 99 6.09 -41.19 -4.30
N LEU A 100 5.46 -40.19 -3.69
CA LEU A 100 4.40 -40.42 -2.70
C LEU A 100 3.15 -41.07 -3.31
N ARG A 101 2.80 -40.75 -4.57
CA ARG A 101 1.73 -41.47 -5.30
C ARG A 101 2.07 -42.95 -5.48
N LEU A 102 3.32 -43.24 -5.87
CA LEU A 102 3.79 -44.63 -6.01
C LEU A 102 3.78 -45.36 -4.67
N LEU A 103 4.25 -44.73 -3.59
CA LEU A 103 4.19 -45.31 -2.24
C LEU A 103 2.76 -45.57 -1.78
N SER A 104 1.85 -44.62 -2.03
CA SER A 104 0.43 -44.78 -1.71
C SER A 104 -0.22 -45.92 -2.52
N SER A 105 0.11 -46.05 -3.81
CA SER A 105 -0.33 -47.19 -4.63
C SER A 105 0.24 -48.54 -4.16
N SER A 106 1.37 -48.51 -3.45
CA SER A 106 2.03 -49.70 -2.88
C SER A 106 1.51 -50.08 -1.48
N GLY A 107 0.46 -49.40 -0.98
CA GLY A 107 -0.23 -49.72 0.27
C GLY A 107 0.12 -48.83 1.47
N VAL A 108 0.91 -47.76 1.30
CA VAL A 108 1.27 -46.85 2.39
C VAL A 108 0.13 -45.85 2.63
N ASN A 109 -0.39 -45.81 3.86
CA ASN A 109 -1.39 -44.83 4.26
C ASN A 109 -0.71 -43.55 4.76
N LEU A 110 -0.63 -42.53 3.89
CA LEU A 110 0.08 -41.28 4.19
C LEU A 110 -0.47 -40.54 5.41
N LYS A 111 -1.73 -40.78 5.81
CA LYS A 111 -2.32 -40.17 7.00
C LYS A 111 -1.61 -40.58 8.30
N ASP A 112 -1.15 -41.82 8.38
CA ASP A 112 -0.60 -42.40 9.60
C ASP A 112 0.90 -42.12 9.74
N VAL A 113 1.52 -41.60 8.68
CA VAL A 113 2.91 -41.18 8.64
C VAL A 113 3.06 -39.88 9.43
N VAL A 114 3.83 -39.91 10.52
CA VAL A 114 4.12 -38.73 11.35
C VAL A 114 5.61 -38.65 11.66
N ASP A 115 6.15 -37.44 11.76
CA ASP A 115 7.55 -37.25 12.18
C ASP A 115 7.72 -37.30 13.71
N PHE A 116 8.96 -37.10 14.18
CA PHE A 116 9.30 -37.05 15.61
C PHE A 116 8.56 -35.95 16.40
N LEU A 117 8.11 -34.88 15.72
CA LEU A 117 7.33 -33.79 16.31
C LEU A 117 5.82 -34.02 16.15
N HIS A 118 5.40 -35.22 15.74
CA HIS A 118 4.04 -35.56 15.37
C HIS A 118 3.45 -34.69 14.25
N ASN A 119 4.28 -34.13 13.39
CA ASN A 119 3.82 -33.43 12.18
C ASN A 119 3.31 -34.45 11.17
N THR A 120 2.07 -34.24 10.70
CA THR A 120 1.54 -34.97 9.54
C THR A 120 2.24 -34.51 8.25
N PRO A 121 2.12 -35.25 7.12
CA PRO A 121 2.73 -34.85 5.85
C PRO A 121 2.27 -33.47 5.39
N LEU A 122 1.05 -33.06 5.77
CA LEU A 122 0.52 -31.73 5.46
C LEU A 122 1.21 -30.61 6.24
N HIS A 123 1.63 -30.85 7.49
CA HIS A 123 2.45 -29.89 8.25
C HIS A 123 3.83 -29.72 7.59
N ILE A 124 4.45 -30.82 7.14
CA ILE A 124 5.76 -30.77 6.45
C ILE A 124 5.62 -30.08 5.08
N ALA A 125 4.53 -30.33 4.35
CA ALA A 125 4.24 -29.60 3.11
C ALA A 125 4.05 -28.09 3.37
N ALA A 126 3.42 -27.74 4.50
CA ALA A 126 3.21 -26.37 4.93
C ALA A 126 4.50 -25.64 5.33
N THR A 127 5.50 -26.31 5.93
CA THR A 127 6.80 -25.68 6.24
C THR A 127 7.61 -25.36 4.97
N LYS A 128 7.51 -26.21 3.94
CA LYS A 128 8.27 -26.11 2.69
C LYS A 128 7.58 -25.35 1.55
N ASN A 129 6.36 -24.87 1.75
CA ASN A 129 5.52 -24.26 0.72
C ASN A 129 5.20 -25.17 -0.49
N PHE A 130 4.99 -26.47 -0.24
CA PHE A 130 4.63 -27.43 -1.30
C PHE A 130 3.12 -27.45 -1.55
N ILE A 131 2.66 -26.59 -2.47
CA ILE A 131 1.25 -26.40 -2.84
C ILE A 131 0.64 -27.60 -3.56
N SER A 132 1.33 -28.15 -4.56
CA SER A 132 0.92 -29.32 -5.35
C SER A 132 0.79 -30.55 -4.45
N LEU A 133 1.70 -30.71 -3.50
CA LEU A 133 1.65 -31.77 -2.51
C LEU A 133 0.47 -31.54 -1.55
N SER A 134 0.29 -30.32 -1.06
CA SER A 134 -0.83 -29.97 -0.19
C SER A 134 -2.18 -30.24 -0.86
N LYS A 135 -2.32 -29.92 -2.16
CA LYS A 135 -3.51 -30.26 -2.96
C LYS A 135 -3.76 -31.76 -2.99
N LEU A 136 -2.74 -32.54 -3.35
CA LEU A 136 -2.82 -33.99 -3.40
C LEU A 136 -3.23 -34.59 -2.05
N LEU A 137 -2.62 -34.12 -0.96
CA LEU A 137 -2.88 -34.62 0.39
C LEU A 137 -4.31 -34.32 0.85
N ILE A 138 -4.83 -33.12 0.57
CA ILE A 138 -6.22 -32.76 0.94
C ILE A 138 -7.24 -33.51 0.10
N ASP A 139 -6.98 -33.63 -1.21
CA ASP A 139 -7.89 -34.35 -2.12
C ASP A 139 -7.97 -35.85 -1.75
N SER A 140 -6.86 -36.42 -1.27
CA SER A 140 -6.79 -37.83 -0.85
C SER A 140 -7.25 -38.05 0.61
N TYR A 141 -6.91 -37.12 1.51
CA TYR A 141 -7.14 -37.24 2.95
C TYR A 141 -7.61 -35.90 3.58
N PRO A 142 -8.89 -35.52 3.40
CA PRO A 142 -9.41 -34.24 3.90
C PRO A 142 -9.24 -34.03 5.41
N CYS A 143 -9.22 -35.11 6.19
CA CYS A 143 -9.05 -35.06 7.64
C CYS A 143 -7.70 -34.47 8.11
N MET A 144 -6.65 -34.51 7.27
CA MET A 144 -5.35 -33.95 7.63
C MET A 144 -5.38 -32.43 7.80
N LEU A 145 -6.36 -31.75 7.21
CA LEU A 145 -6.52 -30.31 7.32
C LEU A 145 -6.63 -29.84 8.78
N MET A 146 -7.24 -30.67 9.64
CA MET A 146 -7.52 -30.39 11.06
C MET A 146 -6.61 -31.16 12.02
N ALA A 147 -5.61 -31.86 11.51
CA ALA A 147 -4.67 -32.57 12.37
C ALA A 147 -3.89 -31.58 13.22
N ILE A 148 -3.56 -31.96 14.45
CA ILE A 148 -2.71 -31.19 15.35
C ILE A 148 -1.36 -31.89 15.51
N ASN A 149 -0.27 -31.13 15.44
CA ASN A 149 1.06 -31.66 15.71
C ASN A 149 1.36 -31.73 17.22
N GLY A 150 2.58 -32.14 17.58
CA GLY A 150 3.04 -32.21 18.97
C GLY A 150 3.12 -30.85 19.68
N GLN A 151 3.12 -29.75 18.93
CA GLN A 151 3.06 -28.37 19.44
C GLN A 151 1.61 -27.88 19.62
N GLY A 152 0.62 -28.69 19.23
CA GLY A 152 -0.80 -28.34 19.29
C GLY A 152 -1.27 -27.41 18.17
N GLU A 153 -0.51 -27.32 17.09
CA GLU A 153 -0.77 -26.43 15.96
C GLU A 153 -1.38 -27.18 14.79
N MET A 154 -2.17 -26.47 13.99
CA MET A 154 -2.69 -26.97 12.71
C MET A 154 -1.73 -26.68 11.54
N PRO A 155 -1.84 -27.40 10.40
CA PRO A 155 -0.98 -27.19 9.24
C PRO A 155 -0.99 -25.73 8.74
N VAL A 156 -2.14 -25.06 8.83
CA VAL A 156 -2.28 -23.64 8.45
C VAL A 156 -1.49 -22.70 9.37
N GLU A 157 -1.45 -22.99 10.67
CA GLU A 157 -0.67 -22.21 11.65
C GLU A 157 0.82 -22.41 11.40
N THR A 158 1.24 -23.63 11.03
CA THR A 158 2.60 -23.93 10.61
C THR A 158 3.02 -23.20 9.34
N ALA A 159 2.13 -23.12 8.34
CA ALA A 159 2.38 -22.36 7.12
C ALA A 159 2.58 -20.87 7.41
N ILE A 160 1.72 -20.29 8.26
CA ILE A 160 1.76 -18.87 8.61
C ILE A 160 3.00 -18.53 9.44
N ARG A 161 3.39 -19.39 10.39
CA ARG A 161 4.60 -19.19 11.21
C ARG A 161 5.89 -19.22 10.38
N HIS A 162 5.93 -20.00 9.31
CA HIS A 162 7.07 -20.03 8.37
C HIS A 162 6.90 -19.06 7.19
N SER A 163 5.90 -18.18 7.22
CA SER A 163 5.61 -17.19 6.19
C SER A 163 5.41 -17.78 4.78
N GLN A 164 4.81 -18.97 4.68
CA GLN A 164 4.55 -19.66 3.42
C GLN A 164 3.18 -19.28 2.84
N ASP A 165 3.17 -18.19 2.05
CA ASP A 165 1.95 -17.52 1.59
C ASP A 165 1.04 -18.41 0.72
N ASP A 166 1.60 -19.19 -0.20
CA ASP A 166 0.79 -19.95 -1.15
C ASP A 166 0.04 -21.11 -0.49
N VAL A 167 0.75 -21.90 0.33
CA VAL A 167 0.13 -23.01 1.06
C VAL A 167 -0.84 -22.48 2.12
N ALA A 168 -0.49 -21.44 2.87
CA ALA A 168 -1.39 -20.83 3.84
C ALA A 168 -2.69 -20.34 3.18
N ALA A 169 -2.60 -19.61 2.07
CA ALA A 169 -3.76 -19.16 1.30
C ALA A 169 -4.61 -20.33 0.79
N PHE A 170 -3.97 -21.40 0.29
CA PHE A 170 -4.67 -22.59 -0.16
C PHE A 170 -5.41 -23.31 0.98
N LEU A 171 -4.76 -23.48 2.14
CA LEU A 171 -5.35 -24.15 3.30
C LEU A 171 -6.53 -23.36 3.86
N ILE A 172 -6.39 -22.04 4.03
CA ILE A 172 -7.49 -21.16 4.45
C ILE A 172 -8.69 -21.32 3.51
N ARG A 173 -8.44 -21.36 2.19
CA ARG A 173 -9.53 -21.50 1.22
C ARG A 173 -10.27 -22.83 1.31
N ARG A 174 -9.61 -23.88 1.79
CA ARG A 174 -10.22 -25.21 2.01
C ARG A 174 -10.93 -25.33 3.36
N MET A 175 -10.72 -24.40 4.28
CA MET A 175 -11.34 -24.40 5.60
C MET A 175 -12.71 -23.71 5.60
N ASP A 176 -13.56 -24.12 6.54
CA ASP A 176 -14.82 -23.42 6.82
C ASP A 176 -14.57 -22.07 7.52
N HIS A 177 -15.36 -21.06 7.15
CA HIS A 177 -15.27 -19.69 7.67
C HIS A 177 -15.30 -19.61 9.21
N ARG A 178 -16.09 -20.46 9.88
CA ARG A 178 -16.15 -20.49 11.36
C ARG A 178 -14.84 -20.96 11.98
N ARG A 179 -14.18 -21.92 11.33
CA ARG A 179 -12.89 -22.46 11.79
C ARG A 179 -11.78 -21.45 11.55
N VAL A 180 -11.77 -20.80 10.38
CA VAL A 180 -10.85 -19.69 10.10
C VAL A 180 -11.01 -18.60 11.14
N ARG A 181 -12.24 -18.20 11.49
CA ARG A 181 -12.49 -17.22 12.55
C ARG A 181 -11.93 -17.64 13.91
N ASN A 182 -11.97 -18.93 14.25
CA ASN A 182 -11.41 -19.44 15.50
C ASN A 182 -9.87 -19.41 15.55
N LEU A 183 -9.17 -19.39 14.41
CA LEU A 183 -7.71 -19.25 14.37
C LEU A 183 -7.24 -17.88 14.89
N PHE A 184 -7.99 -16.83 14.54
CA PHE A 184 -7.68 -15.44 14.86
C PHE A 184 -8.38 -14.95 16.13
N LYS A 185 -9.26 -15.76 16.73
CA LYS A 185 -10.00 -15.42 17.95
C LYS A 185 -9.26 -15.93 19.19
N ALA A 186 -9.06 -15.05 20.17
CA ALA A 186 -8.54 -15.43 21.48
C ALA A 186 -9.53 -16.35 22.21
N LYS A 187 -9.00 -17.37 22.90
CA LYS A 187 -9.75 -18.15 23.89
C LYS A 187 -9.53 -17.53 25.27
N LYS A 188 -10.46 -17.73 26.21
CA LYS A 188 -10.44 -17.06 27.54
C LYS A 188 -9.09 -17.10 28.25
N GLU A 189 -8.34 -18.20 28.11
CA GLU A 189 -7.04 -18.40 28.80
C GLU A 189 -5.84 -18.37 27.84
N ARG A 190 -6.06 -18.35 26.51
CA ARG A 190 -4.99 -18.42 25.51
C ARG A 190 -5.20 -17.37 24.44
N ASN A 191 -4.14 -16.62 24.13
CA ASN A 191 -4.11 -15.71 23.00
C ASN A 191 -4.47 -16.45 21.70
N ALA A 192 -4.93 -15.71 20.69
CA ALA A 192 -5.17 -16.28 19.38
C ALA A 192 -3.90 -16.97 18.86
N ALA A 193 -4.09 -18.08 18.14
CA ALA A 193 -2.98 -18.83 17.56
C ALA A 193 -2.24 -17.96 16.53
N ILE A 194 -2.98 -17.13 15.79
CA ILE A 194 -2.43 -16.21 14.80
C ILE A 194 -2.90 -14.79 15.08
N SER A 195 -1.97 -13.85 15.11
CA SER A 195 -2.25 -12.42 15.21
C SER A 195 -2.34 -11.80 13.81
N LEU A 196 -3.52 -11.30 13.44
CA LEU A 196 -3.68 -10.59 12.16
C LEU A 196 -2.82 -9.33 12.11
N VAL A 197 -2.67 -8.62 13.23
CA VAL A 197 -1.88 -7.39 13.29
C VAL A 197 -0.44 -7.69 12.88
N LYS A 198 0.19 -8.72 13.47
CA LYS A 198 1.55 -9.15 13.11
C LYS A 198 1.66 -9.59 11.66
N LEU A 199 0.69 -10.37 11.17
CA LEU A 199 0.61 -10.79 9.77
C LEU A 199 0.66 -9.59 8.81
N THR A 200 -0.04 -8.51 9.15
CA THR A 200 -0.06 -7.28 8.37
C THR A 200 1.11 -6.34 8.59
N GLU A 201 1.84 -6.47 9.70
CA GLU A 201 3.04 -5.68 9.95
C GLU A 201 4.18 -6.07 8.99
N GLU A 202 4.36 -7.36 8.75
CA GLU A 202 5.39 -7.87 7.83
C GLU A 202 4.97 -7.81 6.36
N PHE A 203 3.67 -7.89 6.07
CA PHE A 203 3.06 -7.80 4.73
C PHE A 203 3.64 -8.77 3.68
N GLY A 204 4.29 -9.85 4.12
CA GLY A 204 4.84 -10.89 3.24
C GLY A 204 3.81 -11.89 2.71
N MET A 205 2.69 -12.09 3.43
CA MET A 205 1.68 -13.12 3.12
C MET A 205 0.41 -12.52 2.49
N GLN A 206 0.54 -11.97 1.30
CA GLN A 206 -0.53 -11.21 0.63
C GLN A 206 -1.68 -12.11 0.16
N LYS A 207 -1.38 -13.28 -0.41
CA LYS A 207 -2.41 -14.24 -0.87
C LYS A 207 -3.20 -14.80 0.30
N THR A 208 -2.55 -14.98 1.45
CA THR A 208 -3.15 -15.43 2.70
C THR A 208 -4.13 -14.38 3.23
N ILE A 209 -3.76 -13.09 3.17
CA ILE A 209 -4.67 -11.99 3.54
C ILE A 209 -5.89 -11.97 2.61
N VAL A 210 -5.70 -12.11 1.30
CA VAL A 210 -6.83 -12.18 0.35
C VAL A 210 -7.73 -13.39 0.66
N ALA A 211 -7.14 -14.58 0.84
CA ALA A 211 -7.88 -15.80 1.21
C ALA A 211 -8.65 -15.65 2.53
N LEU A 212 -8.08 -14.95 3.51
CA LEU A 212 -8.76 -14.62 4.76
C LEU A 212 -9.96 -13.70 4.51
N LEU A 213 -9.78 -12.65 3.70
CA LEU A 213 -10.86 -11.73 3.35
C LEU A 213 -11.98 -12.43 2.57
N ASP A 214 -11.66 -13.34 1.66
CA ASP A 214 -12.62 -14.19 0.95
C ASP A 214 -13.48 -14.99 1.94
N CYS A 215 -12.86 -15.52 3.01
CA CYS A 215 -13.53 -16.29 4.05
C CYS A 215 -14.45 -15.45 4.95
N LEU A 216 -14.30 -14.13 4.98
CA LEU A 216 -15.17 -13.23 5.75
C LEU A 216 -16.53 -12.99 5.08
N VAL A 217 -16.71 -13.45 3.83
CA VAL A 217 -17.97 -13.37 3.09
C VAL A 217 -18.65 -14.74 3.11
N SER A 218 -19.64 -14.89 3.97
CA SER A 218 -20.39 -16.14 4.12
C SER A 218 -21.74 -16.07 3.39
N PRO A 219 -22.03 -16.96 2.42
CA PRO A 219 -23.32 -17.02 1.76
C PRO A 219 -24.42 -17.51 2.71
N ARG A 220 -25.64 -16.97 2.56
CA ARG A 220 -26.85 -17.43 3.24
C ARG A 220 -27.95 -17.75 2.24
N TRP A 221 -28.55 -18.92 2.42
CA TRP A 221 -29.70 -19.40 1.65
C TRP A 221 -30.98 -19.34 2.49
N PRO A 222 -32.15 -19.12 1.88
CA PRO A 222 -33.45 -19.16 2.56
C PRO A 222 -33.75 -20.54 3.14
N HIS A 223 -33.35 -21.58 2.41
CA HIS A 223 -33.37 -22.96 2.84
C HIS A 223 -31.93 -23.46 2.85
N PRO A 224 -31.41 -23.96 3.98
CA PRO A 224 -30.06 -24.49 4.01
C PRO A 224 -29.97 -25.65 3.02
N PRO A 225 -29.00 -25.66 2.09
CA PRO A 225 -28.80 -26.81 1.23
C PRO A 225 -28.53 -28.05 2.10
N CYS A 226 -28.91 -29.24 1.63
CA CYS A 226 -28.74 -30.53 2.33
C CYS A 226 -27.27 -30.96 2.52
N LEU A 227 -26.33 -30.01 2.50
CA LEU A 227 -24.91 -30.21 2.69
C LEU A 227 -24.58 -30.02 4.16
N PRO A 228 -23.76 -30.91 4.77
CA PRO A 228 -23.15 -30.63 6.06
C PRO A 228 -22.39 -29.30 5.94
N SER A 229 -22.78 -28.30 6.72
CA SER A 229 -22.18 -26.95 6.70
C SER A 229 -20.67 -26.93 6.90
N ASP A 230 -20.10 -28.04 7.37
CA ASP A 230 -18.77 -28.11 7.95
C ASP A 230 -17.70 -28.59 6.95
N ILE A 231 -18.07 -28.90 5.69
CA ILE A 231 -17.17 -29.50 4.70
C ILE A 231 -17.03 -28.63 3.43
N VAL A 232 -17.82 -27.57 3.30
CA VAL A 232 -17.87 -26.76 2.08
C VAL A 232 -16.69 -25.76 2.08
N PRO A 233 -15.70 -25.89 1.19
CA PRO A 233 -14.59 -24.94 1.08
C PRO A 233 -15.10 -23.52 0.85
N CYS A 234 -14.34 -22.50 1.27
CA CYS A 234 -14.70 -21.12 0.96
C CYS A 234 -14.83 -20.93 -0.56
N LEU A 235 -15.73 -20.05 -1.00
CA LEU A 235 -16.03 -19.75 -2.42
C LEU A 235 -16.53 -20.94 -3.28
N SER A 236 -16.62 -22.17 -2.77
CA SER A 236 -17.17 -23.30 -3.54
C SER A 236 -18.65 -23.16 -3.88
N TRP A 237 -19.35 -22.23 -3.20
CA TRP A 237 -20.72 -21.86 -3.49
C TRP A 237 -20.92 -21.19 -4.85
N GLU A 238 -19.88 -20.60 -5.46
CA GLU A 238 -19.98 -20.02 -6.80
C GLU A 238 -20.36 -21.05 -7.88
N HIS A 239 -20.07 -22.32 -7.60
CA HIS A 239 -20.28 -23.44 -8.53
C HIS A 239 -21.61 -24.16 -8.27
N LEU A 240 -22.35 -23.77 -7.23
CA LEU A 240 -23.67 -24.35 -6.93
C LEU A 240 -24.73 -23.79 -7.87
N GLN A 241 -25.69 -24.65 -8.26
CA GLN A 241 -26.85 -24.23 -9.04
C GLN A 241 -27.74 -23.25 -8.25
N ASP A 242 -27.89 -23.50 -6.94
CA ASP A 242 -28.67 -22.66 -6.04
C ASP A 242 -27.86 -21.46 -5.55
N LYS A 243 -28.27 -20.27 -6.00
CA LYS A 243 -27.60 -19.03 -5.66
C LYS A 243 -28.02 -18.53 -4.27
N PRO A 244 -27.09 -17.97 -3.47
CA PRO A 244 -27.44 -17.39 -2.18
C PRO A 244 -28.37 -16.19 -2.35
N THR A 245 -29.16 -15.87 -1.33
CA THR A 245 -30.02 -14.65 -1.35
C THR A 245 -29.35 -13.48 -0.66
N HIS A 246 -28.61 -13.78 0.40
CA HIS A 246 -27.92 -12.79 1.22
C HIS A 246 -26.50 -13.26 1.50
N PHE A 247 -25.60 -12.32 1.73
CA PHE A 247 -24.26 -12.59 2.25
C PHE A 247 -24.13 -11.99 3.64
N HIS A 248 -23.54 -12.75 4.54
CA HIS A 248 -23.16 -12.27 5.86
C HIS A 248 -21.66 -11.97 5.84
N VAL A 249 -21.34 -10.69 5.93
CA VAL A 249 -19.98 -10.15 5.92
C VAL A 249 -19.53 -9.92 7.36
N THR A 250 -18.49 -10.62 7.80
CA THR A 250 -17.93 -10.49 9.16
C THR A 250 -16.76 -9.52 9.20
N TYR A 251 -16.74 -8.63 10.20
CA TYR A 251 -15.67 -7.65 10.40
C TYR A 251 -14.80 -7.92 11.64
N ASP A 252 -15.24 -8.82 12.53
CA ASP A 252 -14.59 -9.15 13.81
C ASP A 252 -13.07 -9.28 13.75
N ILE A 253 -12.58 -10.07 12.79
CA ILE A 253 -11.16 -10.39 12.65
C ILE A 253 -10.34 -9.15 12.29
N LEU A 254 -10.94 -8.19 11.56
CA LEU A 254 -10.27 -6.96 11.14
C LEU A 254 -10.18 -5.91 12.27
N GLU A 255 -11.00 -6.05 13.31
CA GLU A 255 -11.06 -5.13 14.45
C GLU A 255 -10.42 -5.69 15.72
N SER A 256 -9.83 -6.89 15.65
CA SER A 256 -9.19 -7.55 16.78
C SER A 256 -7.90 -6.85 17.24
N ASP A 257 -7.54 -7.06 18.50
CA ASP A 257 -6.25 -6.63 19.03
C ASP A 257 -5.09 -7.54 18.59
N VAL A 258 -3.87 -7.26 19.07
CA VAL A 258 -2.68 -8.10 18.78
C VAL A 258 -2.85 -9.54 19.30
N ASN A 259 -3.70 -9.73 20.31
CA ASN A 259 -3.96 -11.03 20.94
C ASN A 259 -5.17 -11.74 20.34
N GLY A 260 -5.87 -11.15 19.37
CA GLY A 260 -7.07 -11.70 18.73
C GLY A 260 -8.36 -11.54 19.55
N ARG A 261 -8.41 -10.61 20.51
CA ARG A 261 -9.61 -10.26 21.27
C ARG A 261 -10.40 -9.20 20.52
N PHE A 262 -11.72 -9.26 20.63
CA PHE A 262 -12.59 -8.31 19.95
C PHE A 262 -12.87 -7.08 20.83
N PRO A 263 -13.27 -5.93 20.26
CA PRO A 263 -13.54 -4.71 21.04
C PRO A 263 -14.57 -4.88 22.18
N ASP A 264 -15.50 -5.83 22.05
CA ASP A 264 -16.48 -6.18 23.08
C ASP A 264 -15.87 -6.86 24.30
N ASP A 265 -14.71 -7.54 24.16
CA ASP A 265 -14.09 -8.25 25.27
C ASP A 265 -13.64 -7.27 26.38
N PRO A 266 -13.77 -7.68 27.67
CA PRO A 266 -13.39 -6.85 28.81
C PRO A 266 -11.87 -6.59 28.82
N ASP A 267 -11.09 -7.60 28.43
CA ASP A 267 -9.63 -7.56 28.39
C ASP A 267 -9.09 -7.10 27.03
N TYR A 268 -9.91 -6.42 26.23
CA TYR A 268 -9.49 -5.85 24.95
C TYR A 268 -8.41 -4.78 25.17
N GLU A 269 -7.25 -5.01 24.58
CA GLU A 269 -6.17 -4.02 24.59
C GLU A 269 -6.33 -3.08 23.39
N TYR A 270 -6.34 -1.77 23.67
CA TYR A 270 -6.46 -0.78 22.62
C TYR A 270 -5.21 -0.80 21.73
N THR A 271 -5.40 -1.18 20.46
CA THR A 271 -4.33 -1.22 19.46
C THR A 271 -4.32 0.04 18.61
N PRO A 272 -3.32 0.92 18.81
CA PRO A 272 -3.21 2.12 17.99
C PRO A 272 -2.86 1.75 16.54
N LYS A 273 -1.93 0.79 16.33
CA LYS A 273 -1.58 0.22 15.01
C LYS A 273 -2.59 -0.86 14.62
N SER A 274 -3.64 -0.45 13.93
CA SER A 274 -4.70 -1.35 13.47
C SER A 274 -4.39 -2.04 12.14
N PHE A 275 -5.23 -3.00 11.75
CA PHE A 275 -5.21 -3.58 10.41
C PHE A 275 -5.25 -2.49 9.30
N TYR A 276 -6.09 -1.47 9.45
CA TYR A 276 -6.16 -0.34 8.50
C TYR A 276 -4.87 0.46 8.47
N TYR A 277 -4.30 0.73 9.65
CA TYR A 277 -3.03 1.44 9.74
C TYR A 277 -1.92 0.69 8.99
N ASN A 278 -1.75 -0.60 9.28
CA ASN A 278 -0.71 -1.41 8.64
C ASN A 278 -0.92 -1.50 7.12
N LEU A 279 -2.15 -1.73 6.66
CA LEU A 279 -2.49 -1.79 5.23
C LEU A 279 -2.15 -0.48 4.52
N THR A 280 -2.49 0.66 5.11
CA THR A 280 -2.25 1.97 4.49
C THR A 280 -0.78 2.36 4.46
N LYS A 281 0.01 1.94 5.46
CA LYS A 281 1.46 2.13 5.48
C LYS A 281 2.15 1.34 4.35
N HIS A 282 1.74 0.09 4.16
CA HIS A 282 2.30 -0.79 3.12
C HIS A 282 1.82 -0.43 1.72
N PHE A 283 0.64 0.16 1.56
CA PHE A 283 0.16 0.65 0.26
C PHE A 283 1.10 1.66 -0.39
N GLN A 284 1.76 2.53 0.40
CA GLN A 284 2.73 3.49 -0.13
C GLN A 284 4.01 2.83 -0.69
N GLN A 285 4.25 1.55 -0.35
CA GLN A 285 5.48 0.83 -0.71
C GLN A 285 5.22 -0.30 -1.73
N ASN A 286 4.14 -1.07 -1.56
CA ASN A 286 3.80 -2.24 -2.36
C ASN A 286 2.36 -2.14 -2.89
N LEU A 287 2.24 -2.01 -4.20
CA LEU A 287 1.05 -1.58 -4.93
C LEU A 287 0.03 -2.71 -5.13
N ASN A 288 -0.44 -3.35 -4.05
CA ASN A 288 -1.43 -4.44 -4.14
C ASN A 288 -2.87 -3.93 -4.23
N LYS A 289 -3.32 -3.71 -5.47
CA LYS A 289 -4.68 -3.27 -5.81
C LYS A 289 -5.75 -4.28 -5.37
N GLU A 290 -5.40 -5.57 -5.31
CA GLU A 290 -6.33 -6.68 -5.02
C GLU A 290 -6.93 -6.59 -3.60
N ILE A 291 -6.07 -6.48 -2.58
CA ILE A 291 -6.51 -6.42 -1.17
C ILE A 291 -7.39 -5.19 -0.94
N LEU A 292 -6.95 -4.03 -1.41
CA LEU A 292 -7.67 -2.76 -1.22
C LEU A 292 -9.06 -2.78 -1.84
N ASN A 293 -9.20 -3.40 -3.01
CA ASN A 293 -10.46 -3.45 -3.72
C ASN A 293 -11.43 -4.48 -3.15
N HIS A 294 -10.98 -5.34 -2.25
CA HIS A 294 -11.79 -6.40 -1.67
C HIS A 294 -13.07 -5.85 -1.00
N VAL A 295 -14.19 -6.54 -1.22
CA VAL A 295 -15.54 -6.10 -0.84
C VAL A 295 -15.64 -5.79 0.66
N VAL A 296 -15.07 -6.66 1.50
CA VAL A 296 -15.09 -6.52 2.97
C VAL A 296 -14.42 -5.21 3.40
N ILE A 297 -13.29 -4.84 2.78
CA ILE A 297 -12.56 -3.62 3.13
C ILE A 297 -13.35 -2.39 2.70
N LYS A 298 -13.90 -2.39 1.48
CA LYS A 298 -14.75 -1.30 0.98
C LYS A 298 -15.97 -1.07 1.87
N LEU A 299 -16.67 -2.15 2.23
CA LEU A 299 -17.85 -2.09 3.10
C LEU A 299 -17.50 -1.55 4.50
N LEU A 300 -16.46 -2.10 5.13
CA LEU A 300 -16.04 -1.66 6.45
C LEU A 300 -15.56 -0.19 6.43
N THR A 301 -14.84 0.22 5.38
CA THR A 301 -14.37 1.60 5.22
C THR A 301 -15.55 2.56 5.05
N LYS A 302 -16.51 2.22 4.17
CA LYS A 302 -17.72 3.01 3.94
C LYS A 302 -18.51 3.19 5.24
N ARG A 303 -18.71 2.09 5.98
CA ARG A 303 -19.42 2.10 7.26
C ARG A 303 -18.74 3.01 8.29
N LYS A 304 -17.44 2.81 8.54
CA LYS A 304 -16.69 3.63 9.52
C LYS A 304 -16.67 5.11 9.14
N TRP A 305 -16.56 5.38 7.84
CA TRP A 305 -16.62 6.72 7.29
C TRP A 305 -17.96 7.41 7.60
N GLU A 306 -19.08 6.75 7.26
CA GLU A 306 -20.43 7.29 7.47
C GLU A 306 -20.79 7.42 8.96
N LYS A 307 -20.35 6.47 9.81
CA LYS A 307 -20.73 6.46 11.23
C LYS A 307 -20.03 7.52 12.07
N TYR A 308 -18.73 7.75 11.88
CA TYR A 308 -18.00 8.70 12.72
C TYR A 308 -16.89 9.46 12.01
N ALA A 309 -16.18 8.86 11.03
CA ALA A 309 -14.98 9.51 10.49
C ALA A 309 -15.34 10.80 9.73
N ALA A 310 -16.40 10.78 8.93
CA ALA A 310 -16.88 11.95 8.20
C ALA A 310 -17.38 13.07 9.13
N PHE A 311 -17.89 12.73 10.31
CA PHE A 311 -18.30 13.72 11.30
C PHE A 311 -17.06 14.43 11.88
N TRP A 312 -16.09 13.68 12.39
CA TRP A 312 -14.87 14.26 12.96
C TRP A 312 -14.03 15.02 11.95
N PHE A 313 -13.97 14.53 10.71
CA PHE A 313 -13.30 15.23 9.62
C PHE A 313 -13.96 16.59 9.32
N ARG A 314 -15.30 16.63 9.24
CA ARG A 314 -16.05 17.89 9.06
C ARG A 314 -15.85 18.86 10.22
N VAL A 315 -15.77 18.36 11.45
CA VAL A 315 -15.48 19.19 12.64
C VAL A 315 -14.08 19.80 12.54
N ARG A 316 -13.05 19.03 12.17
CA ARG A 316 -11.68 19.56 12.00
C ARG A 316 -11.62 20.59 10.85
N PHE A 317 -12.26 20.30 9.72
CA PHE A 317 -12.35 21.23 8.60
C PHE A 317 -13.05 22.54 9.00
N PHE A 318 -14.21 22.46 9.65
CA PHE A 318 -14.94 23.64 10.08
C PHE A 318 -14.15 24.45 11.11
N ASN A 319 -13.47 23.79 12.06
CA ASN A 319 -12.61 24.47 13.01
C ASN A 319 -11.45 25.23 12.32
N TYR A 320 -10.87 24.64 11.28
CA TYR A 320 -9.83 25.29 10.48
C TYR A 320 -10.38 26.48 9.68
N VAL A 321 -11.58 26.36 9.09
CA VAL A 321 -12.25 27.48 8.40
C VAL A 321 -12.56 28.63 9.36
N VAL A 322 -13.06 28.33 10.57
CA VAL A 322 -13.27 29.32 11.62
C VAL A 322 -11.94 30.00 11.99
N PHE A 323 -10.86 29.23 12.14
CA PHE A 323 -9.53 29.78 12.38
C PHE A 323 -9.10 30.75 11.27
N LEU A 324 -9.24 30.38 10.00
CA LEU A 324 -8.91 31.27 8.87
C LEU A 324 -9.76 32.55 8.85
N ALA A 325 -11.06 32.45 9.18
CA ALA A 325 -11.95 33.60 9.25
C ALA A 325 -11.59 34.55 10.40
N VAL A 326 -11.24 34.01 11.57
CA VAL A 326 -10.79 34.82 12.71
C VAL A 326 -9.42 35.44 12.43
N LEU A 327 -8.52 34.70 11.78
CA LEU A 327 -7.21 35.18 11.33
C LEU A 327 -7.35 36.37 10.36
N SER A 328 -8.17 36.22 9.31
CA SER A 328 -8.40 37.28 8.34
C SER A 328 -9.08 38.50 8.97
N ALA A 329 -10.07 38.29 9.85
CA ALA A 329 -10.71 39.37 10.59
C ALA A 329 -9.73 40.13 11.49
N SER A 330 -8.83 39.42 12.19
CA SER A 330 -7.79 40.03 13.03
C SER A 330 -6.83 40.89 12.19
N PHE A 331 -6.31 40.37 11.08
CA PHE A 331 -5.40 41.11 10.21
C PHE A 331 -6.06 42.29 9.49
N MET A 332 -7.30 42.14 9.02
CA MET A 332 -8.05 43.24 8.42
C MET A 332 -8.31 44.35 9.44
N SER A 333 -8.72 44.00 10.67
CA SER A 333 -8.95 44.98 11.74
C SER A 333 -7.66 45.71 12.15
N ALA A 334 -6.52 45.02 12.09
CA ALA A 334 -5.22 45.63 12.33
C ALA A 334 -4.86 46.60 11.20
N ALA A 335 -5.13 46.26 9.94
CA ALA A 335 -4.75 47.07 8.77
C ALA A 335 -5.56 48.38 8.66
N THR A 336 -6.78 48.41 9.20
CA THR A 336 -7.64 49.60 9.19
C THR A 336 -7.38 50.56 10.36
N SER A 337 -6.50 50.20 11.29
CA SER A 337 -6.22 51.00 12.49
C SER A 337 -4.92 51.79 12.33
N ASP A 338 -4.92 53.06 12.74
CA ASP A 338 -3.74 53.93 12.64
C ASP A 338 -2.58 53.45 13.53
N ASP A 339 -2.89 52.91 14.72
CA ASP A 339 -1.91 52.29 15.61
C ASP A 339 -2.15 50.78 15.80
N PRO A 340 -1.16 49.92 15.50
CA PRO A 340 -1.29 48.48 15.68
C PRO A 340 -1.26 48.05 17.15
N LEU A 341 -1.05 48.95 18.11
CA LEU A 341 -1.02 48.66 19.55
C LEU A 341 -2.14 49.36 20.34
N ASP A 342 -3.00 50.17 19.69
CA ASP A 342 -4.12 50.81 20.39
C ASP A 342 -5.32 49.85 20.54
N TYR A 343 -5.37 49.18 21.68
CA TYR A 343 -6.45 48.27 22.07
C TYR A 343 -7.64 48.98 22.73
N LYS A 344 -7.58 50.30 22.96
CA LYS A 344 -8.64 51.02 23.67
C LYS A 344 -9.78 51.43 22.75
N SER A 345 -9.49 51.69 21.47
CA SER A 345 -10.46 52.15 20.47
C SER A 345 -11.50 51.09 20.10
N SER A 346 -11.13 49.80 20.08
CA SER A 346 -12.03 48.71 19.68
C SER A 346 -11.85 47.45 20.55
N PRO A 347 -12.77 47.15 21.49
CA PRO A 347 -12.65 45.95 22.33
C PRO A 347 -12.69 44.65 21.53
N GLY A 348 -13.38 44.65 20.38
CA GLY A 348 -13.45 43.51 19.47
C GLY A 348 -12.08 43.06 18.94
N ARG A 349 -11.14 43.99 18.77
CA ARG A 349 -9.79 43.68 18.29
C ARG A 349 -8.96 42.89 19.30
N ARG A 350 -9.02 43.28 20.57
CA ARG A 350 -8.35 42.52 21.64
C ARG A 350 -8.89 41.10 21.72
N THR A 351 -10.20 40.93 21.56
CA THR A 351 -10.81 39.60 21.61
C THR A 351 -10.42 38.72 20.42
N THR A 352 -10.35 39.27 19.20
CA THR A 352 -9.95 38.50 18.02
C THR A 352 -8.48 38.10 18.06
N GLU A 353 -7.57 38.99 18.50
CA GLU A 353 -6.14 38.65 18.63
C GLU A 353 -5.88 37.58 19.71
N ILE A 354 -6.57 37.66 20.86
CA ILE A 354 -6.50 36.60 21.89
C ILE A 354 -7.02 35.28 21.33
N LEU A 355 -8.11 35.31 20.56
CA LEU A 355 -8.67 34.10 19.96
C LEU A 355 -7.73 33.48 18.92
N VAL A 356 -7.13 34.28 18.03
CA VAL A 356 -6.13 33.81 17.05
C VAL A 356 -4.94 33.17 17.76
N THR A 357 -4.37 33.85 18.76
CA THR A 357 -3.18 33.35 19.47
C THR A 357 -3.48 32.02 20.19
N LEU A 358 -4.63 31.91 20.87
CA LEU A 358 -5.07 30.66 21.49
C LEU A 358 -5.27 29.53 20.46
N MET A 359 -5.93 29.82 19.33
CA MET A 359 -6.11 28.84 18.26
C MET A 359 -4.78 28.40 17.65
N THR A 360 -3.85 29.33 17.40
CA THR A 360 -2.51 28.97 16.90
C THR A 360 -1.73 28.09 17.86
N LEU A 361 -1.80 28.36 19.17
CA LEU A 361 -1.15 27.52 20.17
C LEU A 361 -1.77 26.12 20.21
N TRP A 362 -3.09 26.02 20.05
CA TRP A 362 -3.78 24.73 19.97
C TRP A 362 -3.37 23.93 18.72
N PHE A 363 -3.27 24.56 17.55
CA PHE A 363 -2.79 23.91 16.34
C PHE A 363 -1.30 23.49 16.42
N ILE A 364 -0.43 24.34 16.98
CA ILE A 364 0.97 23.97 17.24
C ILE A 364 1.04 22.76 18.18
N ALA A 365 0.22 22.70 19.22
CA ALA A 365 0.16 21.54 20.11
C ALA A 365 -0.35 20.28 19.39
N ASP A 366 -1.31 20.40 18.48
CA ASP A 366 -1.79 19.28 17.65
C ASP A 366 -0.67 18.77 16.72
N GLU A 367 0.06 19.66 16.05
CA GLU A 367 1.19 19.30 15.16
C GLU A 367 2.36 18.67 15.93
N ILE A 368 2.71 19.19 17.11
CA ILE A 368 3.72 18.56 17.99
C ILE A 368 3.27 17.16 18.41
N SER A 369 1.97 16.97 18.66
CA SER A 369 1.41 15.66 19.00
C SER A 369 1.49 14.68 17.81
N GLU A 370 1.33 15.17 16.59
CA GLU A 370 1.45 14.39 15.36
C GLU A 370 2.91 13.99 15.09
N LEU A 371 3.83 14.95 15.22
CA LEU A 371 5.27 14.72 15.09
C LEU A 371 5.79 13.64 16.06
N LYS A 372 5.32 13.65 17.32
CA LYS A 372 5.69 12.64 18.33
C LYS A 372 5.17 11.25 17.99
N ARG A 373 4.05 11.14 17.28
CA ARG A 373 3.44 9.86 16.92
C ARG A 373 4.17 9.21 15.76
N GLU A 374 4.47 9.98 14.71
CA GLU A 374 5.07 9.46 13.48
C GLU A 374 6.15 10.36 12.89
N PRO A 375 7.36 10.41 13.48
CA PRO A 375 8.39 11.33 13.03
C PRO A 375 8.83 11.10 11.58
N LEU A 376 8.88 9.83 11.15
CA LEU A 376 9.33 9.46 9.80
C LEU A 376 8.29 9.76 8.71
N ALA A 377 7.00 9.54 9.00
CA ALA A 377 5.93 9.84 8.05
C ALA A 377 5.72 11.36 7.98
N TYR A 378 5.73 12.02 9.13
CA TYR A 378 5.63 13.47 9.25
C TYR A 378 6.71 14.18 8.44
N ALA A 379 7.97 13.73 8.52
CA ALA A 379 9.09 14.36 7.82
C ALA A 379 8.99 14.28 6.28
N LYS A 380 8.18 13.37 5.73
CA LYS A 380 7.99 13.20 4.29
C LYS A 380 6.86 14.04 3.72
N ASP A 381 5.88 14.44 4.55
CA ASP A 381 4.73 15.20 4.08
C ASP A 381 5.06 16.70 4.01
N VAL A 382 4.86 17.29 2.83
CA VAL A 382 5.17 18.71 2.61
C VAL A 382 4.15 19.63 3.28
N PHE A 383 2.90 19.19 3.43
CA PHE A 383 1.85 19.99 4.08
C PHE A 383 2.18 20.29 5.55
N ASN A 384 2.83 19.36 6.23
CA ASN A 384 3.23 19.55 7.63
C ASN A 384 4.29 20.63 7.82
N TYR A 385 5.20 20.80 6.84
CA TYR A 385 6.14 21.93 6.85
C TYR A 385 5.44 23.25 6.54
N LEU A 386 4.48 23.26 5.62
CA LEU A 386 3.67 24.44 5.34
C LEU A 386 2.88 24.89 6.57
N ASP A 387 2.20 23.97 7.26
CA ASP A 387 1.44 24.25 8.48
C ASP A 387 2.35 24.82 9.59
N LEU A 388 3.48 24.16 9.87
CA LEU A 388 4.44 24.62 10.87
C LEU A 388 5.01 26.01 10.53
N SER A 389 5.36 26.24 9.27
CA SER A 389 5.85 27.54 8.81
C SER A 389 4.78 28.62 8.96
N GLY A 390 3.52 28.30 8.64
CA GLY A 390 2.38 29.20 8.78
C GLY A 390 2.15 29.63 10.22
N TYR A 391 2.15 28.69 11.16
CA TYR A 391 1.97 29.00 12.59
C TYR A 391 3.15 29.78 13.17
N PHE A 392 4.37 29.44 12.78
CA PHE A 392 5.56 30.18 13.20
C PHE A 392 5.54 31.64 12.69
N LEU A 393 5.14 31.86 11.45
CA LEU A 393 5.00 33.21 10.88
C LEU A 393 3.95 34.04 11.62
N ILE A 394 2.81 33.44 11.98
CA ILE A 394 1.79 34.13 12.80
C ILE A 394 2.38 34.54 14.15
N ALA A 395 3.09 33.61 14.83
CA ALA A 395 3.74 33.91 16.10
C ALA A 395 4.78 35.03 15.95
N ALA A 396 5.61 35.00 14.90
CA ALA A 396 6.58 36.04 14.60
C ALA A 396 5.91 37.40 14.36
N THR A 397 4.80 37.44 13.62
CA THR A 397 4.04 38.69 13.40
C THR A 397 3.59 39.33 14.71
N PHE A 398 3.10 38.55 15.67
CA PHE A 398 2.72 39.09 16.99
C PHE A 398 3.91 39.61 17.79
N VAL A 399 5.08 38.96 17.68
CA VAL A 399 6.32 39.45 18.31
C VAL A 399 6.78 40.77 17.68
N PHE A 400 6.82 40.87 16.35
CA PHE A 400 7.21 42.09 15.65
C PHE A 400 6.21 43.24 15.84
N ARG A 401 4.93 42.92 16.03
CA ARG A 401 3.90 43.90 16.41
C ARG A 401 4.19 44.51 17.77
N TYR A 402 4.61 43.70 18.75
CA TYR A 402 5.02 44.21 20.07
C TYR A 402 6.30 45.06 20.00
N LEU A 403 7.21 44.73 19.08
CA LEU A 403 8.43 45.50 18.82
C LEU A 403 8.21 46.77 17.98
N GLY A 404 7.00 46.99 17.45
CA GLY A 404 6.66 48.18 16.66
C GLY A 404 7.34 48.25 15.29
N SER A 405 7.72 47.11 14.69
CA SER A 405 8.41 47.07 13.39
C SER A 405 7.46 46.87 12.21
N ASP A 406 7.69 47.57 11.10
CA ASP A 406 6.94 47.43 9.84
C ASP A 406 7.05 46.03 9.21
N ALA A 407 8.07 45.26 9.59
CA ALA A 407 8.24 43.87 9.15
C ALA A 407 7.03 42.98 9.49
N GLN A 408 6.20 43.38 10.46
CA GLN A 408 4.96 42.68 10.82
C GLN A 408 4.01 42.48 9.62
N TRP A 409 3.96 43.45 8.70
CA TRP A 409 3.01 43.41 7.58
C TRP A 409 3.43 42.41 6.51
N ILE A 410 4.73 42.35 6.23
CA ILE A 410 5.32 41.40 5.28
C ILE A 410 5.16 39.97 5.80
N LEU A 411 5.51 39.74 7.07
CA LEU A 411 5.36 38.43 7.70
C LEU A 411 3.89 38.04 7.83
N GLY A 412 3.01 39.00 8.16
CA GLY A 412 1.58 38.80 8.25
C GLY A 412 0.92 38.42 6.93
N SER A 413 1.28 39.10 5.83
CA SER A 413 0.75 38.76 4.50
C SER A 413 1.20 37.37 4.05
N LEU A 414 2.45 37.02 4.32
CA LEU A 414 2.99 35.69 4.02
C LEU A 414 2.28 34.62 4.86
N ALA A 415 2.07 34.89 6.15
CA ALA A 415 1.37 34.01 7.08
C ALA A 415 -0.05 33.70 6.60
N ILE A 416 -0.81 34.72 6.18
CA ILE A 416 -2.17 34.53 5.66
C ILE A 416 -2.14 33.59 4.45
N ILE A 417 -1.33 33.89 3.42
CA ILE A 417 -1.29 33.07 2.19
C ILE A 417 -0.95 31.62 2.50
N ILE A 418 0.07 31.37 3.33
CA ILE A 418 0.49 30.01 3.69
C ILE A 418 -0.61 29.25 4.44
N ASN A 419 -1.26 29.88 5.42
CA ASN A 419 -2.35 29.25 6.16
C ASN A 419 -3.59 29.02 5.25
N PHE A 420 -3.88 29.90 4.29
CA PHE A 420 -4.94 29.65 3.31
C PHE A 420 -4.61 28.45 2.41
N CYS A 421 -3.35 28.25 2.02
CA CYS A 421 -2.93 27.03 1.30
C CYS A 421 -3.13 25.76 2.15
N GLY A 422 -3.01 25.85 3.48
CA GLY A 422 -3.23 24.73 4.40
C GLY A 422 -4.65 24.15 4.35
N ILE A 423 -5.64 24.89 3.83
CA ILE A 423 -7.01 24.36 3.66
C ILE A 423 -7.06 23.13 2.74
N PHE A 424 -6.11 23.03 1.79
CA PHE A 424 -6.05 21.92 0.84
C PHE A 424 -5.73 20.58 1.51
N LYS A 425 -5.17 20.56 2.73
CA LYS A 425 -5.00 19.35 3.56
C LYS A 425 -6.34 18.66 3.83
N TYR A 426 -7.42 19.42 3.92
CA TYR A 426 -8.77 18.91 4.16
C TYR A 426 -9.53 18.51 2.88
N SER A 427 -8.92 18.64 1.70
CA SER A 427 -9.53 18.19 0.44
C SER A 427 -9.83 16.69 0.37
N VAL A 428 -9.17 15.89 1.23
CA VAL A 428 -9.34 14.44 1.35
C VAL A 428 -10.78 14.00 1.62
N GLY A 429 -11.62 14.89 2.17
CA GLY A 429 -13.02 14.58 2.47
C GLY A 429 -13.89 14.33 1.23
N ASP A 430 -13.52 14.90 0.08
CA ASP A 430 -14.25 14.75 -1.18
C ASP A 430 -13.36 14.14 -2.27
N ARG A 431 -13.95 13.26 -3.07
CA ARG A 431 -13.25 12.53 -4.13
C ARG A 431 -12.80 13.47 -5.24
N TYR A 432 -13.65 14.38 -5.67
CA TYR A 432 -13.33 15.28 -6.79
C TYR A 432 -12.27 16.28 -6.38
N ILE A 433 -12.45 16.97 -5.24
CA ILE A 433 -11.48 17.97 -4.76
C ILE A 433 -10.14 17.31 -4.42
N GLY A 434 -10.13 16.15 -3.75
CA GLY A 434 -8.90 15.42 -3.42
C GLY A 434 -8.12 14.99 -4.66
N LEU A 435 -8.80 14.58 -5.74
CA LEU A 435 -8.18 14.27 -7.03
C LEU A 435 -7.46 15.50 -7.60
N TYR A 436 -8.14 16.66 -7.63
CA TYR A 436 -7.55 17.90 -8.15
C TYR A 436 -6.32 18.33 -7.36
N ILE A 437 -6.36 18.27 -6.03
CA ILE A 437 -5.20 18.63 -5.18
C ILE A 437 -4.04 17.66 -5.37
N LYS A 438 -4.30 16.35 -5.45
CA LYS A 438 -3.26 15.35 -5.75
C LYS A 438 -2.63 15.61 -7.12
N CYS A 439 -3.45 15.90 -8.13
CA CYS A 439 -2.98 16.25 -9.48
C CYS A 439 -2.10 17.50 -9.46
N LEU A 440 -2.58 18.58 -8.83
CA LEU A 440 -1.86 19.84 -8.70
C LEU A 440 -0.53 19.66 -7.96
N GLY A 441 -0.52 18.87 -6.88
CA GLY A 441 0.71 18.51 -6.16
C GLY A 441 1.71 17.78 -7.04
N MET A 442 1.29 16.72 -7.74
CA MET A 442 2.19 15.97 -8.64
C MET A 442 2.78 16.86 -9.74
N VAL A 443 1.94 17.70 -10.34
CA VAL A 443 2.37 18.69 -11.33
C VAL A 443 3.47 19.59 -10.76
N ILE A 444 3.24 20.18 -9.58
CA ILE A 444 4.17 21.13 -8.95
C ILE A 444 5.50 20.45 -8.56
N TYR A 445 5.47 19.23 -8.02
CA TYR A 445 6.68 18.56 -7.53
C TYR A 445 7.46 17.82 -8.62
N LYS A 446 6.80 17.32 -9.67
CA LYS A 446 7.43 16.44 -10.66
C LYS A 446 7.65 17.12 -12.01
N ASP A 447 6.66 17.84 -12.50
CA ASP A 447 6.65 18.34 -13.88
C ASP A 447 7.27 19.74 -13.97
N ILE A 448 6.82 20.66 -13.09
CA ILE A 448 7.32 22.05 -13.05
C ILE A 448 8.84 22.12 -12.86
N PRO A 449 9.51 21.34 -11.97
CA PRO A 449 10.96 21.46 -11.80
C PRO A 449 11.74 21.03 -13.04
N ARG A 450 11.28 19.98 -13.74
CA ARG A 450 11.90 19.52 -15.00
C ARG A 450 11.78 20.57 -16.09
N PHE A 451 10.62 21.22 -16.16
CA PHE A 451 10.38 22.36 -17.03
C PHE A 451 11.26 23.56 -16.69
N LEU A 452 11.33 23.93 -15.40
CA LEU A 452 12.11 25.07 -14.92
C LEU A 452 13.61 24.91 -15.22
N VAL A 453 14.16 23.70 -15.20
CA VAL A 453 15.56 23.46 -15.58
C VAL A 453 15.81 23.83 -17.05
N VAL A 454 14.93 23.40 -17.97
CA VAL A 454 15.07 23.74 -19.40
C VAL A 454 14.82 25.23 -19.62
N PHE A 455 13.81 25.80 -18.96
CA PHE A 455 13.46 27.20 -19.06
C PHE A 455 14.58 28.11 -18.55
N THR A 456 15.21 27.79 -17.41
CA THR A 456 16.30 28.59 -16.85
C THR A 456 17.52 28.61 -17.77
N ILE A 457 17.86 27.51 -18.45
CA ILE A 457 18.95 27.48 -19.44
C ILE A 457 18.64 28.46 -20.60
N ILE A 458 17.44 28.41 -21.15
CA ILE A 458 17.01 29.29 -22.25
C ILE A 458 16.95 30.74 -21.79
N LEU A 459 16.41 31.00 -20.59
CA LEU A 459 16.29 32.33 -20.02
C LEU A 459 17.65 32.97 -19.76
N VAL A 460 18.61 32.24 -19.20
CA VAL A 460 19.98 32.74 -18.97
C VAL A 460 20.68 33.02 -20.29
N ALA A 461 20.60 32.10 -21.26
CA ALA A 461 21.20 32.28 -22.58
C ALA A 461 20.62 33.51 -23.30
N PHE A 462 19.30 33.68 -23.26
CA PHE A 462 18.63 34.85 -23.80
C PHE A 462 19.04 36.13 -23.06
N SER A 463 19.05 36.11 -21.72
CA SER A 463 19.33 37.31 -20.92
C SER A 463 20.73 37.86 -21.19
N ILE A 464 21.73 36.99 -21.27
CA ILE A 464 23.11 37.37 -21.59
C ILE A 464 23.20 37.88 -23.03
N SER A 465 22.62 37.16 -23.99
CA SER A 465 22.69 37.52 -25.42
C SER A 465 21.93 38.81 -25.74
N PHE A 466 20.80 39.04 -25.08
CA PHE A 466 20.00 40.24 -25.26
C PHE A 466 20.67 41.45 -24.61
N PHE A 467 21.27 41.28 -23.42
CA PHE A 467 22.04 42.34 -22.77
C PHE A 467 23.27 42.76 -23.59
N THR A 468 24.00 41.81 -24.16
CA THR A 468 25.14 42.12 -25.05
C THR A 468 24.69 42.76 -26.35
N ALA A 469 23.56 42.34 -26.93
CA ALA A 469 22.98 42.96 -28.12
C ALA A 469 22.58 44.43 -27.88
N LEU A 470 22.01 44.74 -26.71
CA LEU A 470 21.66 46.12 -26.36
C LEU A 470 22.89 47.01 -26.16
N LYS A 471 23.93 46.49 -25.48
CA LYS A 471 25.21 47.20 -25.34
C LYS A 471 25.90 47.45 -26.68
N ALA A 472 25.81 46.51 -27.62
CA ALA A 472 26.40 46.67 -28.95
C ALA A 472 25.72 47.78 -29.79
N GLY A 473 24.48 48.15 -29.47
CA GLY A 473 23.73 49.21 -30.16
C GLY A 473 23.59 50.51 -29.38
N ASP A 474 24.31 50.68 -28.26
CA ASP A 474 24.17 51.82 -27.33
C ASP A 474 22.73 52.11 -26.90
N PHE A 475 21.89 51.06 -26.80
CA PHE A 475 20.49 51.18 -26.39
C PHE A 475 20.34 51.12 -24.86
N ASN A 476 19.53 52.00 -24.31
CA ASN A 476 19.25 52.02 -22.87
C ASN A 476 18.31 50.86 -22.46
N LEU A 477 18.78 50.01 -21.55
CA LEU A 477 18.05 48.84 -21.03
C LEU A 477 16.64 49.18 -20.53
N GLY A 478 16.52 50.25 -19.74
CA GLY A 478 15.22 50.71 -19.20
C GLY A 478 14.25 51.22 -20.27
N SER A 479 14.74 51.73 -21.40
CA SER A 479 13.87 52.13 -22.52
C SER A 479 13.37 50.95 -23.33
N ALA A 480 14.18 49.88 -23.43
CA ALA A 480 13.82 48.67 -24.17
C ALA A 480 12.82 47.78 -23.40
N LEU A 481 13.05 47.57 -22.10
CA LEU A 481 12.19 46.74 -21.23
C LEU A 481 10.94 47.48 -20.71
N GLY A 482 10.94 48.81 -20.70
CA GLY A 482 9.82 49.65 -20.27
C GLY A 482 10.05 50.39 -18.95
N SER A 483 9.21 51.40 -18.67
CA SER A 483 9.36 52.33 -17.54
C SER A 483 9.35 51.67 -16.16
N GLU A 484 8.75 50.47 -16.04
CA GLU A 484 8.76 49.66 -14.82
C GLU A 484 10.17 49.19 -14.43
N TYR A 485 11.08 49.07 -15.41
CA TYR A 485 12.48 48.64 -15.21
C TYR A 485 13.47 49.82 -15.28
N SER A 486 12.99 51.05 -15.12
CA SER A 486 13.80 52.28 -15.22
C SER A 486 14.90 52.38 -14.15
N LEU A 487 14.74 51.69 -13.02
CA LEU A 487 15.74 51.63 -11.94
C LEU A 487 16.91 50.69 -12.28
N CYS A 488 16.76 49.82 -13.28
CA CYS A 488 17.75 48.86 -13.71
C CYS A 488 18.63 49.42 -14.81
N LYS A 489 19.78 49.99 -14.45
CA LYS A 489 20.66 50.60 -15.47
C LYS A 489 21.65 49.64 -16.11
N GLU A 490 22.14 48.61 -15.42
CA GLU A 490 23.21 47.76 -15.97
C GLU A 490 23.23 46.28 -15.51
N ASP A 491 22.12 45.76 -14.99
CA ASP A 491 22.09 44.38 -14.48
C ASP A 491 21.36 43.41 -15.44
N VAL A 492 22.02 42.29 -15.74
CA VAL A 492 21.43 41.14 -16.46
C VAL A 492 20.22 40.59 -15.70
N GLY A 493 20.21 40.73 -14.37
CA GLY A 493 19.08 40.33 -13.52
C GLY A 493 17.75 40.96 -13.94
N CYS A 494 17.77 42.18 -14.48
CA CYS A 494 16.54 42.85 -14.91
C CYS A 494 16.01 42.33 -16.25
N VAL A 495 16.90 41.91 -17.16
CA VAL A 495 16.50 41.16 -18.37
C VAL A 495 15.92 39.80 -17.98
N MET A 496 16.53 39.14 -17.01
CA MET A 496 16.06 37.84 -16.52
C MET A 496 14.68 37.94 -15.87
N LEU A 497 14.43 38.98 -15.06
CA LEU A 497 13.13 39.22 -14.45
C LEU A 497 12.06 39.61 -15.47
N ALA A 498 12.42 40.39 -16.49
CA ALA A 498 11.53 40.68 -17.61
C ALA A 498 11.21 39.41 -18.43
N GLY A 499 12.20 38.55 -18.70
CA GLY A 499 11.99 37.28 -19.39
C GLY A 499 11.13 36.29 -18.59
N LEU A 500 11.26 36.28 -17.25
CA LEU A 500 10.38 35.51 -16.37
C LEU A 500 8.94 36.06 -16.40
N LYS A 501 8.76 37.38 -16.35
CA LYS A 501 7.45 38.04 -16.47
C LYS A 501 6.80 37.73 -17.81
N THR A 502 7.56 37.75 -18.90
CA THR A 502 7.10 37.37 -20.24
C THR A 502 6.55 35.94 -20.28
N TRP A 503 7.17 34.99 -19.58
CA TRP A 503 6.63 33.63 -19.52
C TRP A 503 5.32 33.57 -18.72
N LEU A 504 5.23 34.27 -17.58
CA LEU A 504 4.05 34.26 -16.72
C LEU A 504 2.84 34.97 -17.34
N GLU A 505 3.07 36.14 -17.96
CA GLU A 505 2.01 37.02 -18.46
C GLU A 505 1.77 36.87 -19.97
N GLY A 506 2.67 36.19 -20.70
CA GLY A 506 2.62 36.11 -22.16
C GLY A 506 2.91 37.44 -22.86
N SER A 507 3.40 38.44 -22.14
CA SER A 507 3.71 39.78 -22.65
C SER A 507 5.03 39.81 -23.40
N SER A 508 5.17 40.72 -24.37
CA SER A 508 6.46 40.92 -25.06
C SER A 508 7.54 41.40 -24.10
N VAL A 509 8.75 40.83 -24.20
CA VAL A 509 9.92 41.24 -23.40
C VAL A 509 10.28 42.72 -23.64
N VAL A 510 10.11 43.17 -24.89
CA VAL A 510 10.45 44.52 -25.33
C VAL A 510 9.17 45.31 -25.56
N ARG A 511 9.16 46.58 -25.14
CA ARG A 511 8.01 47.48 -25.32
C ARG A 511 7.82 47.89 -26.79
N SER A 512 8.91 48.08 -27.52
CA SER A 512 8.90 48.33 -28.97
C SER A 512 10.10 47.69 -29.63
N LEU A 513 9.89 46.95 -30.72
CA LEU A 513 10.96 46.32 -31.48
C LEU A 513 12.04 47.32 -31.95
N SER A 514 11.66 48.58 -32.19
CA SER A 514 12.59 49.65 -32.58
C SER A 514 13.56 50.07 -31.46
N THR A 515 13.23 49.81 -30.20
CA THR A 515 14.03 50.23 -29.04
C THR A 515 15.13 49.24 -28.65
N ALA A 516 15.14 48.05 -29.26
CA ALA A 516 16.12 46.99 -28.95
C ALA A 516 17.15 46.74 -30.09
N GLY A 517 17.10 47.53 -31.16
CA GLY A 517 17.88 47.29 -32.38
C GLY A 517 17.44 46.03 -33.14
N TRP A 518 17.96 45.84 -34.35
CA TRP A 518 17.56 44.72 -35.22
C TRP A 518 17.93 43.34 -34.62
N LEU A 519 19.11 43.22 -33.98
CA LEU A 519 19.57 41.98 -33.36
C LEU A 519 18.76 41.65 -32.09
N GLY A 520 18.52 42.64 -31.22
CA GLY A 520 17.69 42.47 -30.04
C GLY A 520 16.23 42.15 -30.39
N ALA A 521 15.70 42.75 -31.46
CA ALA A 521 14.38 42.42 -32.00
C ALA A 521 14.27 40.93 -32.43
N ILE A 522 15.26 40.42 -33.16
CA ILE A 522 15.30 39.01 -33.60
C ILE A 522 15.38 38.07 -32.40
N LEU A 523 16.28 38.36 -31.45
CA LEU A 523 16.42 37.57 -30.22
C LEU A 523 15.14 37.54 -29.39
N ALA A 524 14.45 38.69 -29.27
CA ALA A 524 13.17 38.78 -28.56
C ALA A 524 12.08 37.97 -29.26
N ILE A 525 11.98 38.02 -30.58
CA ILE A 525 11.01 37.20 -31.35
C ILE A 525 11.31 35.71 -31.16
N PHE A 526 12.58 35.29 -31.27
CA PHE A 526 12.96 33.90 -31.10
C PHE A 526 12.68 33.38 -29.70
N PHE A 527 12.94 34.21 -28.68
CA PHE A 527 12.60 33.91 -27.29
C PHE A 527 11.10 33.76 -27.09
N MET A 528 10.30 34.71 -27.59
CA MET A 528 8.83 34.62 -27.54
C MET A 528 8.31 33.37 -28.24
N LEU A 529 8.83 33.02 -29.41
CA LEU A 529 8.43 31.81 -30.15
C LEU A 529 8.79 30.54 -29.36
N SER A 530 9.98 30.50 -28.79
CA SER A 530 10.43 29.35 -28.00
C SER A 530 9.61 29.18 -26.71
N VAL A 531 9.35 30.28 -25.98
CA VAL A 531 8.62 30.25 -24.70
C VAL A 531 7.13 30.01 -24.89
N VAL A 532 6.48 30.72 -25.82
CA VAL A 532 5.03 30.66 -26.00
C VAL A 532 4.60 29.45 -26.84
N ILE A 533 5.34 29.10 -27.90
CA ILE A 533 4.89 28.04 -28.83
C ILE A 533 5.46 26.67 -28.43
N ILE A 534 6.74 26.60 -28.05
CA ILE A 534 7.37 25.30 -27.80
C ILE A 534 7.20 24.91 -26.34
N LEU A 535 7.65 25.75 -25.42
CA LEU A 535 7.69 25.42 -23.99
C LEU A 535 6.29 25.32 -23.36
N LEU A 536 5.36 26.21 -23.71
CA LEU A 536 3.99 26.15 -23.19
C LEU A 536 3.24 24.90 -23.70
N ASN A 537 3.38 24.55 -24.98
CA ASN A 537 2.73 23.37 -25.55
C ASN A 537 3.29 22.06 -24.95
N VAL A 538 4.59 22.00 -24.70
CA VAL A 538 5.21 20.87 -23.99
C VAL A 538 4.68 20.78 -22.55
N LEU A 539 4.56 21.92 -21.86
CA LEU A 539 4.01 21.95 -20.50
C LEU A 539 2.55 21.47 -20.48
N ILE A 540 1.70 21.97 -21.38
CA ILE A 540 0.29 21.54 -21.49
C ILE A 540 0.20 20.03 -21.76
N ALA A 541 1.04 19.49 -22.65
CA ALA A 541 1.07 18.07 -22.94
C ALA A 541 1.46 17.23 -21.70
N GLN A 542 2.45 17.70 -20.93
CA GLN A 542 2.86 17.04 -19.68
C GLN A 542 1.75 17.08 -18.62
N LEU A 543 1.08 18.23 -18.46
CA LEU A 543 -0.06 18.40 -17.55
C LEU A 543 -1.22 17.47 -17.91
N SER A 544 -1.51 17.30 -19.21
CA SER A 544 -2.56 16.40 -19.68
C SER A 544 -2.26 14.95 -19.32
N LEU A 545 -1.02 14.51 -19.56
CA LEU A 545 -0.61 13.14 -19.26
C LEU A 545 -0.64 12.86 -17.74
N THR A 546 -0.18 13.80 -16.91
CA THR A 546 -0.22 13.61 -15.47
C THR A 546 -1.63 13.64 -14.91
N TYR A 547 -2.53 14.43 -15.50
CA TYR A 547 -3.95 14.37 -15.17
C TYR A 547 -4.56 12.98 -15.45
N GLU A 548 -4.32 12.41 -16.63
CA GLU A 548 -4.81 11.06 -16.99
C GLU A 548 -4.27 9.98 -16.04
N MET A 549 -2.95 9.98 -15.78
CA MET A 549 -2.32 9.04 -14.85
C MET A 549 -2.90 9.13 -13.43
N VAL A 550 -3.09 10.36 -12.94
CA VAL A 550 -3.64 10.59 -11.59
C VAL A 550 -5.10 10.16 -11.53
N GLN A 551 -5.87 10.37 -12.60
CA GLN A 551 -7.26 9.94 -12.68
C GLN A 551 -7.39 8.42 -12.56
N GLU A 552 -6.54 7.65 -13.24
CA GLU A 552 -6.53 6.18 -13.11
C GLU A 552 -6.16 5.71 -11.70
N GLU A 553 -5.17 6.34 -11.06
CA GLU A 553 -4.73 6.00 -9.70
C GLU A 553 -5.72 6.47 -8.60
N SER A 554 -6.58 7.44 -8.92
CA SER A 554 -7.48 8.09 -7.96
C SER A 554 -8.51 7.18 -7.33
N LEU A 555 -9.03 6.22 -8.10
CA LEU A 555 -10.05 5.27 -7.63
C LEU A 555 -9.57 4.49 -6.41
N LEU A 556 -8.32 4.07 -6.46
CA LEU A 556 -7.66 3.28 -5.42
C LEU A 556 -7.21 4.19 -4.28
N SER A 557 -6.50 5.28 -4.61
CA SER A 557 -5.97 6.19 -3.60
C SER A 557 -7.06 6.83 -2.74
N PHE A 558 -8.26 7.06 -3.27
CA PHE A 558 -9.37 7.58 -2.46
C PHE A 558 -9.81 6.64 -1.32
N SER A 559 -9.90 5.34 -1.61
CA SER A 559 -10.26 4.33 -0.60
C SER A 559 -9.17 4.25 0.48
N VAL A 560 -7.90 4.34 0.08
CA VAL A 560 -6.75 4.39 0.99
C VAL A 560 -6.79 5.62 1.88
N LEU A 561 -7.03 6.80 1.31
CA LEU A 561 -7.12 8.06 2.05
C LEU A 561 -8.23 8.02 3.11
N ARG A 562 -9.38 7.41 2.80
CA ARG A 562 -10.45 7.19 3.79
C ARG A 562 -10.01 6.23 4.90
N MET A 563 -9.35 5.13 4.57
CA MET A 563 -8.82 4.20 5.58
C MET A 563 -7.76 4.86 6.47
N GLN A 564 -6.85 5.65 5.89
CA GLN A 564 -5.86 6.44 6.63
C GLN A 564 -6.55 7.41 7.58
N SER A 565 -7.53 8.15 7.09
CA SER A 565 -8.31 9.08 7.92
C SER A 565 -9.00 8.39 9.09
N VAL A 566 -9.62 7.23 8.83
CA VAL A 566 -10.23 6.38 9.86
C VAL A 566 -9.19 5.94 10.89
N ALA A 567 -8.05 5.40 10.44
CA ALA A 567 -6.97 4.96 11.33
C ALA A 567 -6.42 6.11 12.19
N THR A 568 -6.24 7.29 11.59
CA THR A 568 -5.77 8.49 12.29
C THR A 568 -6.76 8.95 13.35
N ILE A 569 -8.06 8.98 13.04
CA ILE A 569 -9.12 9.35 14.00
C ILE A 569 -9.21 8.33 15.14
N GLU A 570 -9.17 7.03 14.81
CA GLU A 570 -9.19 5.96 15.81
C GLU A 570 -7.98 6.08 16.75
N TRP A 571 -6.79 6.38 16.23
CA TRP A 571 -5.57 6.64 17.02
C TRP A 571 -5.66 7.95 17.82
N GLN A 572 -6.18 9.02 17.22
CA GLN A 572 -6.32 10.36 17.84
C GLN A 572 -7.40 10.41 18.91
N SER A 573 -8.20 9.36 19.11
CA SER A 573 -9.09 9.27 20.26
C SER A 573 -8.27 9.21 21.56
N ARG A 574 -7.79 10.37 22.02
CA ARG A 574 -6.79 10.58 23.10
C ARG A 574 -7.19 9.98 24.46
N PHE A 575 -8.46 9.64 24.65
CA PHE A 575 -8.96 9.10 25.91
C PHE A 575 -9.44 7.66 25.73
N LYS A 576 -8.97 6.75 26.61
CA LYS A 576 -9.42 5.36 26.71
C LYS A 576 -10.96 5.25 26.80
N TYR A 577 -11.61 6.25 27.38
CA TYR A 577 -13.07 6.35 27.54
C TYR A 577 -13.82 6.67 26.22
N TRP A 578 -13.14 7.26 25.23
CA TRP A 578 -13.73 7.68 23.95
C TRP A 578 -13.36 6.75 22.80
N ASN A 579 -12.96 5.51 23.09
CA ASN A 579 -12.58 4.54 22.06
C ASN A 579 -13.72 4.33 21.04
N LEU A 580 -13.63 5.05 19.91
CA LEU A 580 -14.61 5.05 18.83
C LEU A 580 -14.78 3.65 18.22
N ARG A 581 -13.69 2.87 18.16
CA ARG A 581 -13.72 1.50 17.67
C ARG A 581 -14.57 0.61 18.57
N LYS A 582 -14.42 0.71 19.89
CA LYS A 582 -15.25 -0.04 20.85
C LYS A 582 -16.70 0.44 20.87
N LYS A 583 -16.93 1.76 20.78
CA LYS A 583 -18.29 2.34 20.84
C LYS A 583 -19.16 1.97 19.63
N TYR A 584 -18.59 1.89 18.44
CA TYR A 584 -19.31 1.63 17.18
C TYR A 584 -19.02 0.24 16.59
N TYR A 585 -18.46 -0.65 17.41
CA TYR A 585 -18.16 -2.02 17.03
C TYR A 585 -19.42 -2.76 16.60
N VAL A 586 -19.35 -3.44 15.46
CA VAL A 586 -20.39 -4.36 15.00
C VAL A 586 -19.71 -5.56 14.38
N PRO A 587 -20.09 -6.79 14.79
CA PRO A 587 -19.34 -7.97 14.42
C PRO A 587 -19.46 -8.37 12.94
N GLY A 588 -20.58 -8.04 12.32
CA GLY A 588 -20.85 -8.31 10.92
C GLY A 588 -22.18 -7.73 10.48
N GLU A 589 -22.42 -7.77 9.17
CA GLU A 589 -23.64 -7.27 8.54
C GLU A 589 -24.18 -8.26 7.52
N ILE A 590 -25.50 -8.27 7.33
CA ILE A 590 -26.15 -9.02 6.27
C ILE A 590 -26.39 -8.05 5.11
N LYS A 591 -25.94 -8.44 3.92
CA LYS A 591 -26.06 -7.68 2.68
C LYS A 591 -26.84 -8.50 1.65
N SER A 592 -27.63 -7.81 0.82
CA SER A 592 -28.33 -8.48 -0.28
C SER A 592 -27.32 -8.95 -1.31
N ARG A 593 -27.68 -10.00 -2.06
CA ARG A 593 -26.84 -10.51 -3.13
C ARG A 593 -26.53 -9.46 -4.19
N GLU A 594 -27.52 -8.66 -4.60
CA GLU A 594 -27.35 -7.62 -5.61
C GLU A 594 -26.28 -6.59 -5.20
N GLU A 595 -26.31 -6.12 -3.95
CA GLU A 595 -25.34 -5.14 -3.44
C GLU A 595 -23.92 -5.70 -3.40
N VAL A 596 -23.76 -6.98 -3.04
CA VAL A 596 -22.46 -7.65 -3.00
C VAL A 596 -21.95 -8.00 -4.40
N GLU A 597 -22.81 -8.50 -5.27
CA GLU A 597 -22.47 -8.83 -6.67
C GLU A 597 -22.11 -7.57 -7.46
N GLU A 598 -22.80 -6.44 -7.24
CA GLU A 598 -22.46 -5.17 -7.86
C GLU A 598 -21.06 -4.71 -7.42
N MET A 599 -20.73 -4.81 -6.13
CA MET A 599 -19.38 -4.51 -5.63
C MET A 599 -18.33 -5.50 -6.11
N MET A 600 -18.66 -6.79 -6.26
CA MET A 600 -17.78 -7.80 -6.86
C MET A 600 -17.60 -7.57 -8.36
N LYS A 601 -18.62 -7.06 -9.07
CA LYS A 601 -18.52 -6.70 -10.48
C LYS A 601 -17.63 -5.47 -10.65
N GLN A 602 -17.83 -4.43 -9.84
CA GLN A 602 -16.94 -3.27 -9.77
C GLN A 602 -15.50 -3.69 -9.41
N TYR A 603 -15.33 -4.72 -8.57
CA TYR A 603 -14.03 -5.32 -8.28
C TYR A 603 -13.41 -5.94 -9.54
N ARG A 604 -14.13 -6.83 -10.24
CA ARG A 604 -13.64 -7.50 -11.47
C ARG A 604 -13.28 -6.50 -12.57
N GLU A 605 -14.11 -5.47 -12.77
CA GLU A 605 -13.88 -4.37 -13.70
C GLU A 605 -12.65 -3.53 -13.33
N SER A 606 -12.40 -3.30 -12.03
CA SER A 606 -11.23 -2.55 -11.57
C SER A 606 -9.90 -3.32 -11.65
N THR A 607 -9.94 -4.66 -11.66
CA THR A 607 -8.76 -5.53 -11.82
C THR A 607 -8.41 -5.83 -13.28
N ASN A 608 -9.36 -5.78 -14.20
CA ASN A 608 -9.14 -5.99 -15.64
C ASN A 608 -9.54 -4.72 -16.43
N PRO A 609 -8.62 -3.75 -16.64
CA PRO A 609 -8.92 -2.55 -17.42
C PRO A 609 -9.12 -2.82 -18.94
N THR A 610 -8.94 -4.05 -19.42
CA THR A 610 -9.14 -4.42 -20.83
C THR A 610 -10.50 -5.07 -21.06
N SER A 611 -11.55 -4.26 -21.02
CA SER A 611 -12.65 -4.40 -21.99
C SER A 611 -13.16 -2.99 -22.30
N PRO A 612 -13.00 -2.49 -23.54
CA PRO A 612 -13.72 -1.29 -23.95
C PRO A 612 -15.21 -1.52 -23.70
N ARG A 613 -15.90 -0.46 -23.28
CA ARG A 613 -17.36 -0.42 -23.29
C ARG A 613 -17.82 -0.58 -24.74
N ASP A 614 -18.14 -1.79 -25.14
CA ASP A 614 -18.99 -2.05 -26.31
C ASP A 614 -20.43 -1.75 -25.88
N ASP A 615 -20.78 -0.48 -25.67
CA ASP A 615 -22.16 -0.02 -25.50
C ASP A 615 -22.23 1.48 -25.79
N GLU A 616 -22.34 1.84 -27.06
CA GLU A 616 -23.25 2.89 -27.56
C GLU A 616 -23.34 2.78 -29.09
N LYS A 617 -24.46 2.20 -29.54
CA LYS A 617 -25.03 2.37 -30.88
C LYS A 617 -26.25 3.26 -30.76
#